data_AF-A0A9N9GFA7-F1
#
_entry.id   AF-A0A9N9GFA7-F1
#
_cell.length_a   1.000
_cell.length_b   1.000
_cell.length_c   1.000
_cell.angle_alpha   90.00
_cell.angle_beta   90.00
_cell.angle_gamma   90.00
#
_symmetry.space_group_name_H-M   'P 1'
#
loop_
_entity.id
_entity.type
_entity.pdbx_description
1 polymer ?
#
loop_
_entity_poly.entity_id
_entity_poly.type
_entity_poly.pdbx_seq_one_letter_code
_entity_poly.pdbx_strand_id
1 'polypeptide(L)'
;MDISNAIARYLNDVVFSEWSITGCLKFLAEKDIWVTSQKREEIMNEFKRQTEMTSTHQSLIQKARNKAAKLSSSAEWVFQFAEVTAFFDRMDKEANERLLNVKTSLYESAVKVQVMGDKLVTLCPEPSTTDDQKRHEFVQEDQNGEKTIETLIRKKHPSSGGCYEAKLIP
;
A
#
# COMPACT_ATOMS: atom_id res chain seq x y z
N MET A 1 -9.65 1.77 -7.93
CA MET A 1 -10.82 2.45 -8.54
C MET A 1 -10.57 3.94 -8.45
N ASP A 2 -10.85 4.73 -9.49
CA ASP A 2 -10.72 6.19 -9.41
C ASP A 2 -12.00 6.84 -8.87
N ILE A 3 -11.91 8.13 -8.49
CA ILE A 3 -13.01 8.90 -7.88
C ILE A 3 -14.23 8.97 -8.82
N SER A 4 -14.00 9.23 -10.10
CA SER A 4 -15.06 9.35 -11.11
C SER A 4 -15.90 8.08 -11.24
N ASN A 5 -15.24 6.94 -11.42
CA ASN A 5 -15.88 5.63 -11.53
C ASN A 5 -16.58 5.25 -10.22
N ALA A 6 -15.99 5.55 -9.07
CA ALA A 6 -16.61 5.27 -7.78
C ALA A 6 -17.90 6.07 -7.55
N ILE A 7 -17.90 7.37 -7.91
CA ILE A 7 -19.09 8.22 -7.83
C ILE A 7 -20.16 7.78 -8.83
N ALA A 8 -19.77 7.46 -10.07
CA ALA A 8 -20.70 6.92 -11.05
C ALA A 8 -21.36 5.61 -10.54
N ARG A 9 -20.59 4.73 -9.91
CA ARG A 9 -21.12 3.51 -9.28
C ARG A 9 -22.06 3.81 -8.13
N TYR A 10 -21.74 4.77 -7.26
CA TYR A 10 -22.68 5.19 -6.21
C TYR A 10 -24.05 5.59 -6.80
N LEU A 11 -24.06 6.37 -7.88
CA LEU A 11 -25.30 6.81 -8.53
C LEU A 11 -26.03 5.70 -9.30
N ASN A 12 -25.37 4.58 -9.62
CA ASN A 12 -26.02 3.44 -10.29
C ASN A 12 -26.44 2.34 -9.31
N ASP A 13 -25.63 2.08 -8.29
CA ASP A 13 -25.78 0.96 -7.36
C ASP A 13 -26.69 1.33 -6.17
N VAL A 14 -26.76 2.62 -5.80
CA VAL A 14 -27.60 3.10 -4.68
C VAL A 14 -28.94 3.60 -5.19
N VAL A 15 -30.02 3.25 -4.49
CA VAL A 15 -31.36 3.74 -4.81
C VAL A 15 -31.42 5.26 -4.74
N PHE A 16 -32.03 5.89 -5.75
CA PHE A 16 -31.98 7.36 -5.86
C PHE A 16 -32.60 8.08 -4.65
N SER A 17 -33.55 7.46 -3.94
CA SER A 17 -34.11 8.00 -2.69
C SER A 17 -33.07 8.24 -1.59
N GLU A 18 -31.94 7.53 -1.62
CA GLU A 18 -30.87 7.58 -0.63
C GLU A 18 -29.68 8.44 -1.05
N TRP A 19 -29.63 8.89 -2.31
CA TRP A 19 -28.54 9.75 -2.79
C TRP A 19 -28.36 10.99 -1.91
N SER A 20 -27.12 11.18 -1.45
CA SER A 20 -26.68 12.33 -0.65
C SER A 20 -25.17 12.48 -0.77
N ILE A 21 -24.65 13.67 -0.48
CA ILE A 21 -23.21 13.92 -0.50
C ILE A 21 -22.51 13.10 0.58
N THR A 22 -23.03 13.09 1.80
CA THR A 22 -22.50 12.27 2.90
C THR A 22 -22.58 10.77 2.61
N GLY A 23 -23.68 10.32 1.99
CA GLY A 23 -23.81 8.93 1.52
C GLY A 23 -22.77 8.56 0.46
N CYS A 24 -22.51 9.46 -0.50
CA CYS A 24 -21.45 9.27 -1.49
C CYS A 24 -20.07 9.19 -0.82
N LEU A 25 -19.73 10.12 0.09
CA LEU A 25 -18.45 10.12 0.80
C LEU A 25 -18.21 8.83 1.60
N LYS A 26 -19.25 8.31 2.27
CA LYS A 26 -19.19 7.01 2.95
C LYS A 26 -18.93 5.86 1.97
N PHE A 27 -19.67 5.82 0.86
CA PHE A 27 -19.49 4.82 -0.18
C PHE A 27 -18.06 4.84 -0.75
N LEU A 28 -17.49 6.03 -0.98
CA LEU A 28 -16.11 6.17 -1.44
C LEU A 28 -15.11 5.60 -0.43
N ALA A 29 -15.27 5.93 0.86
CA ALA A 29 -14.41 5.42 1.93
C ALA A 29 -14.50 3.88 2.06
N GLU A 30 -15.69 3.30 1.93
CA GLU A 30 -15.92 1.85 1.94
C GLU A 30 -15.30 1.12 0.74
N LYS A 31 -15.04 1.83 -0.36
CA LYS A 31 -14.35 1.29 -1.56
C LYS A 31 -12.86 1.58 -1.56
N ASP A 32 -12.29 1.92 -0.41
CA ASP A 32 -10.87 2.26 -0.24
C ASP A 32 -10.40 3.38 -1.17
N ILE A 33 -11.30 4.30 -1.53
CA ILE A 33 -10.93 5.54 -2.21
C ILE A 33 -10.31 6.48 -1.18
N TRP A 34 -9.26 7.19 -1.58
CA TRP A 34 -8.57 8.13 -0.72
C TRP A 34 -9.41 9.42 -0.53
N VAL A 35 -10.32 9.41 0.44
CA VAL A 35 -11.22 10.53 0.76
C VAL A 35 -10.59 11.44 1.81
N THR A 36 -9.52 12.15 1.47
CA THR A 36 -8.87 13.13 2.38
C THR A 36 -9.22 14.57 2.05
N SER A 37 -8.96 15.48 2.99
CA SER A 37 -9.17 16.93 2.78
C SER A 37 -8.42 17.46 1.55
N GLN A 38 -7.23 16.91 1.27
CA GLN A 38 -6.45 17.22 0.07
C GLN A 38 -7.22 16.91 -1.23
N LYS A 39 -8.06 15.87 -1.23
CA LYS A 39 -8.86 15.43 -2.38
C LYS A 39 -10.27 16.03 -2.42
N ARG A 40 -10.63 16.86 -1.43
CA ARG A 40 -11.98 17.41 -1.25
C ARG A 40 -12.51 18.10 -2.50
N GLU A 41 -11.72 19.00 -3.10
CA GLU A 41 -12.13 19.75 -4.29
C GLU A 41 -12.32 18.84 -5.50
N GLU A 42 -11.41 17.89 -5.72
CA GLU A 42 -11.50 16.89 -6.79
C GLU A 42 -12.79 16.05 -6.64
N ILE A 43 -13.06 15.56 -5.43
CA ILE A 43 -14.27 14.78 -5.12
C ILE A 43 -15.54 15.61 -5.32
N MET A 44 -15.54 16.86 -4.86
CA MET A 44 -16.68 17.77 -5.03
C MET A 44 -16.97 18.03 -6.52
N ASN A 45 -15.95 18.37 -7.30
CA ASN A 45 -16.08 18.67 -8.72
C ASN A 45 -16.58 17.44 -9.48
N GLU A 46 -16.04 16.27 -9.17
CA GLU A 46 -16.45 15.03 -9.81
C GLU A 46 -17.87 14.61 -9.39
N PHE A 47 -18.24 14.79 -8.13
CA PHE A 47 -19.62 14.59 -7.66
C PHE A 47 -20.60 15.48 -8.40
N LYS A 48 -20.27 16.77 -8.54
CA LYS A 48 -21.08 17.74 -9.27
C LYS A 48 -21.23 17.34 -10.74
N ARG A 49 -20.13 17.00 -11.41
CA ARG A 49 -20.13 16.56 -12.81
C ARG A 49 -21.00 15.32 -13.03
N GLN A 50 -20.86 14.29 -12.19
CA GLN A 50 -21.61 13.05 -12.32
C GLN A 50 -23.11 13.24 -12.04
N THR A 51 -23.46 14.07 -11.05
CA THR A 51 -24.86 14.39 -10.76
C THR A 51 -25.50 15.27 -11.84
N GLU A 52 -24.75 16.16 -12.48
CA GLU A 52 -25.20 16.91 -13.67
C GLU A 52 -25.50 15.98 -14.85
N MET A 53 -24.57 15.07 -15.18
CA MET A 53 -24.80 14.07 -16.23
C MET A 53 -26.03 13.21 -15.92
N THR A 54 -26.13 12.74 -14.67
CA THR A 54 -27.27 11.94 -14.20
C THR A 54 -28.60 12.70 -14.31
N SER A 55 -28.59 14.01 -14.09
CA SER A 55 -29.81 14.85 -14.18
C SER A 55 -30.38 14.96 -15.59
N THR A 56 -29.56 14.79 -16.63
CA THR A 56 -29.96 14.88 -18.04
C THR A 56 -30.21 13.51 -18.68
N HIS A 57 -29.95 12.41 -17.94
CA HIS A 57 -30.03 11.05 -18.47
C HIS A 57 -31.48 10.60 -18.68
N GLN A 58 -31.94 10.53 -19.94
CA GLN A 58 -33.35 10.32 -20.28
C GLN A 58 -33.93 8.97 -19.84
N SER A 59 -33.11 7.93 -19.63
CA SER A 59 -33.59 6.63 -19.14
C SER A 59 -34.01 6.65 -17.67
N LEU A 60 -33.63 7.68 -16.92
CA LEU A 60 -33.97 7.80 -15.50
C LEU A 60 -35.33 8.47 -15.31
N ILE A 61 -36.08 7.98 -14.33
CA ILE A 61 -37.35 8.59 -13.93
C ILE A 61 -37.14 10.05 -13.50
N GLN A 62 -38.14 10.90 -13.76
CA GLN A 62 -38.04 12.35 -13.52
C GLN A 62 -37.66 12.70 -12.07
N LYS A 63 -38.13 11.91 -11.09
CA LYS A 63 -37.79 12.12 -9.67
C LYS A 63 -36.30 11.95 -9.38
N ALA A 64 -35.66 10.94 -9.98
CA ALA A 64 -34.22 10.70 -9.84
C ALA A 64 -33.43 11.84 -10.50
N ARG A 65 -33.80 12.23 -11.71
CA ARG A 65 -33.20 13.38 -12.42
C ARG A 65 -33.30 14.68 -11.63
N ASN A 66 -34.48 14.99 -11.10
CA ASN A 66 -34.70 16.18 -10.27
C ASN A 66 -33.85 16.17 -9.00
N LYS A 67 -33.66 14.99 -8.39
CA LYS A 67 -32.82 14.87 -7.21
C LYS A 67 -31.34 15.04 -7.56
N ALA A 68 -30.87 14.48 -8.67
CA ALA A 68 -29.51 14.69 -9.15
C ALA A 68 -29.21 16.17 -9.42
N ALA A 69 -30.13 16.88 -10.09
CA ALA A 69 -30.02 18.32 -10.32
C ALA A 69 -29.91 19.12 -9.00
N LYS A 70 -30.74 18.79 -8.00
CA LYS A 70 -30.66 19.40 -6.67
C LYS A 70 -29.30 19.16 -6.01
N LEU A 71 -28.82 17.92 -6.03
CA LEU A 71 -27.53 17.55 -5.47
C LEU A 71 -26.38 18.33 -6.11
N SER A 72 -26.31 18.39 -7.45
CA SER A 72 -25.33 19.20 -8.18
C SER A 72 -25.37 20.67 -7.75
N SER A 73 -26.57 21.29 -7.78
CA SER A 73 -26.71 22.72 -7.48
C SER A 73 -26.34 23.09 -6.03
N SER A 74 -26.50 22.14 -5.10
CA SER A 74 -26.20 22.34 -3.69
C SER A 74 -24.78 21.92 -3.29
N ALA A 75 -24.02 21.28 -4.19
CA ALA A 75 -22.79 20.59 -3.84
C ALA A 75 -21.76 21.50 -3.18
N GLU A 76 -21.43 22.63 -3.80
CA GLU A 76 -20.43 23.57 -3.29
C GLU A 76 -20.73 24.03 -1.85
N TRP A 77 -22.00 24.36 -1.58
CA TRP A 77 -22.44 24.80 -0.26
C TRP A 77 -22.42 23.67 0.78
N VAL A 78 -22.96 22.49 0.43
CA VAL A 78 -22.98 21.33 1.34
C VAL A 78 -21.58 20.85 1.66
N PHE A 79 -20.65 20.92 0.71
CA PHE A 79 -19.25 20.57 0.96
C PHE A 79 -18.58 21.51 1.96
N GLN A 80 -19.13 22.69 2.27
CA GLN A 80 -18.63 23.58 3.32
C GLN A 80 -19.24 23.29 4.70
N PHE A 81 -20.22 22.39 4.81
CA PHE A 81 -20.85 22.08 6.09
C PHE A 81 -19.87 21.48 7.10
N ALA A 82 -20.04 21.86 8.36
CA ALA A 82 -19.21 21.37 9.46
C ALA A 82 -19.19 19.83 9.55
N GLU A 83 -20.32 19.17 9.26
CA GLU A 83 -20.40 17.71 9.22
C GLU A 83 -19.51 17.11 8.12
N VAL A 84 -19.50 17.71 6.93
CA VAL A 84 -18.66 17.25 5.81
C VAL A 84 -17.19 17.54 6.09
N THR A 85 -16.87 18.71 6.68
CA THR A 85 -15.51 19.02 7.14
C THR A 85 -15.03 17.99 8.17
N ALA A 86 -15.83 17.71 9.19
CA ALA A 86 -15.51 16.72 10.22
C ALA A 86 -15.35 15.30 9.65
N PHE A 87 -16.07 14.97 8.57
CA PHE A 87 -15.86 13.71 7.85
C PHE A 87 -14.45 13.66 7.26
N PHE A 88 -14.01 14.69 6.54
CA PHE A 88 -12.66 14.74 5.96
C PHE A 88 -11.58 14.74 7.03
N ASP A 89 -11.75 15.49 8.12
CA ASP A 89 -10.79 15.52 9.23
C ASP A 89 -10.61 14.12 9.86
N ARG A 90 -11.69 13.36 10.00
CA ARG A 90 -11.63 11.97 10.46
C ARG A 90 -10.86 11.09 9.48
N MET A 91 -11.13 11.20 8.18
CA MET A 91 -10.42 10.42 7.16
C MET A 91 -8.93 10.75 7.10
N ASP A 92 -8.56 12.02 7.27
CA ASP A 92 -7.16 12.46 7.34
C ASP A 92 -6.46 11.83 8.55
N LYS A 93 -7.13 11.82 9.71
CA LYS A 93 -6.61 11.16 10.91
C LYS A 93 -6.38 9.67 10.68
N GLU A 94 -7.36 8.96 10.12
CA GLU A 94 -7.24 7.53 9.81
C GLU A 94 -6.11 7.25 8.81
N ALA A 95 -5.96 8.08 7.77
CA ALA A 95 -4.87 7.95 6.81
C ALA A 95 -3.49 8.11 7.46
N ASN A 96 -3.36 9.10 8.37
CA ASN A 96 -2.13 9.32 9.12
C ASN A 96 -1.81 8.18 10.10
N GLU A 97 -2.82 7.62 10.78
CA GLU A 97 -2.65 6.45 11.65
C GLU A 97 -2.20 5.22 10.86
N ARG A 98 -2.80 4.96 9.68
CA ARG A 98 -2.38 3.88 8.78
C ARG A 98 -0.93 4.06 8.33
N LEU A 99 -0.54 5.28 7.95
CA LEU A 99 0.83 5.59 7.54
C LEU A 99 1.83 5.36 8.68
N LEU A 100 1.49 5.78 9.90
CA LEU A 100 2.33 5.60 11.07
C LEU A 100 2.51 4.11 11.40
N ASN A 101 1.44 3.32 11.35
CA ASN A 101 1.47 1.87 11.59
C ASN A 101 2.33 1.13 10.55
N VAL A 102 2.23 1.52 9.27
CA VAL A 102 3.10 0.97 8.22
C VAL A 102 4.56 1.31 8.53
N LYS A 103 4.85 2.57 8.90
CA LYS A 103 6.20 3.01 9.24
C LYS A 103 6.77 2.20 10.42
N THR A 104 6.04 2.04 11.52
CA THR A 104 6.51 1.25 12.67
C THR A 104 6.77 -0.20 12.31
N SER A 105 5.87 -0.82 11.54
CA SER A 105 6.04 -2.22 11.10
C SER A 105 7.30 -2.44 10.26
N LEU A 106 7.67 -1.47 9.41
CA LEU A 106 8.89 -1.53 8.61
C LEU A 106 10.15 -1.43 9.47
N TYR A 107 10.18 -0.54 10.48
CA TYR A 107 11.33 -0.44 11.38
C TYR A 107 11.49 -1.68 12.27
N GLU A 108 10.40 -2.23 12.78
CA GLU A 108 10.44 -3.48 13.57
C GLU A 108 10.88 -4.68 12.71
N SER A 109 10.49 -4.72 11.42
CA SER A 109 10.95 -5.76 10.51
C SER A 109 12.40 -5.58 10.06
N ALA A 110 12.91 -4.35 9.98
CA ALA A 110 14.28 -4.07 9.55
C ALA A 110 15.33 -4.24 10.65
N VAL A 111 14.94 -4.27 11.92
CA VAL A 111 15.87 -4.33 13.07
C VAL A 111 15.70 -5.65 13.83
N LYS A 112 16.17 -6.76 13.25
CA LYS A 112 16.54 -7.96 14.01
C LYS A 112 18.03 -7.91 14.33
N VAL A 113 18.42 -7.07 15.30
CA VAL A 113 19.79 -7.08 15.84
C VAL A 113 19.84 -8.13 16.94
N GLN A 114 20.48 -9.27 16.67
CA GLN A 114 20.94 -10.16 17.74
C GLN A 114 22.29 -9.65 18.23
N VAL A 115 22.36 -9.23 19.49
CA VAL A 115 23.63 -8.98 20.17
C VAL A 115 24.15 -10.32 20.69
N MET A 116 25.20 -10.87 20.07
CA MET A 116 25.99 -11.96 20.62
C MET A 116 27.35 -11.41 21.07
N GLY A 117 27.46 -11.01 22.34
CA GLY A 117 28.69 -10.47 22.94
C GLY A 117 29.10 -9.07 22.46
N ASP A 118 30.35 -8.67 22.74
CA ASP A 118 30.90 -7.31 22.51
C ASP A 118 31.10 -6.93 21.02
N LYS A 119 30.48 -7.62 20.06
CA LYS A 119 30.54 -7.27 18.64
C LYS A 119 29.15 -7.06 18.07
N LEU A 120 28.88 -5.81 17.68
CA LEU A 120 27.69 -5.38 16.96
C LEU A 120 27.71 -5.97 15.54
N VAL A 121 26.81 -6.90 15.22
CA VAL A 121 26.65 -7.46 13.87
C VAL A 121 25.30 -7.04 13.31
N THR A 122 25.33 -6.20 12.27
CA THR A 122 24.14 -5.82 11.50
C THR A 122 23.85 -6.92 10.48
N LEU A 123 22.75 -7.66 10.67
CA LEU A 123 22.27 -8.61 9.67
C LEU A 123 21.30 -7.88 8.74
N CYS A 124 21.75 -7.59 7.51
CA CYS A 124 20.84 -7.17 6.46
C CYS A 124 19.82 -8.30 6.20
N PRO A 125 18.52 -8.00 6.05
CA PRO A 125 17.54 -9.02 5.71
C PRO A 125 17.81 -9.49 4.28
N GLU A 126 18.16 -10.76 4.11
CA GLU A 126 18.22 -11.38 2.78
C GLU A 126 16.80 -11.43 2.18
N PRO A 127 16.66 -11.17 0.87
CA PRO A 127 15.39 -11.31 0.18
C PRO A 127 14.91 -12.75 0.28
N SER A 128 13.66 -12.92 0.70
CA SER A 128 12.99 -14.21 0.71
C SER A 128 12.79 -14.70 -0.73
N THR A 129 13.67 -15.58 -1.18
CA THR A 129 13.40 -16.50 -2.29
C THR A 129 13.72 -17.91 -1.82
N THR A 130 12.68 -18.71 -1.74
CA THR A 130 12.73 -20.17 -1.62
C THR A 130 13.53 -20.79 -2.78
N ASP A 131 14.25 -21.84 -2.41
CA ASP A 131 14.94 -22.86 -3.21
C ASP A 131 16.30 -22.54 -3.86
N ASP A 132 17.29 -23.07 -3.14
CA ASP A 132 18.43 -23.88 -3.56
C ASP A 132 19.72 -23.26 -4.14
N GLN A 133 20.81 -23.64 -3.45
CA GLN A 133 22.23 -23.65 -3.84
C GLN A 133 23.10 -22.49 -3.32
N LYS A 134 23.37 -22.49 -2.01
CA LYS A 134 24.42 -21.67 -1.38
C LYS A 134 25.83 -22.11 -1.80
N ARG A 135 26.44 -21.34 -2.70
CA ARG A 135 27.90 -21.18 -2.80
C ARG A 135 28.34 -20.27 -1.65
N HIS A 136 29.31 -20.72 -0.85
CA HIS A 136 30.00 -19.85 0.11
C HIS A 136 31.34 -19.44 -0.51
N GLU A 137 31.44 -18.17 -0.91
CA GLU A 137 32.72 -17.52 -1.19
C GLU A 137 33.18 -16.84 0.10
N PHE A 138 34.33 -17.26 0.60
CA PHE A 138 35.04 -16.55 1.65
C PHE A 138 36.07 -15.65 0.98
N VAL A 139 35.99 -14.35 1.26
CA VAL A 139 37.05 -13.40 0.94
C VAL A 139 37.77 -13.12 2.24
N GLN A 140 39.01 -13.62 2.35
CA GLN A 140 39.93 -13.25 3.41
C GLN A 140 40.81 -12.11 2.87
N GLU A 141 40.75 -10.94 3.51
CA GLU A 141 41.67 -9.84 3.24
C GLU A 141 42.81 -9.91 4.25
N ASP A 142 43.98 -10.31 3.76
CA ASP A 142 45.22 -10.20 4.52
C ASP A 142 45.74 -8.76 4.43
N GLN A 143 46.47 -8.30 5.46
CA GLN A 143 46.96 -6.92 5.62
C GLN A 143 47.98 -6.45 4.56
N ASN A 144 48.10 -7.16 3.44
CA ASN A 144 48.99 -6.81 2.33
C ASN A 144 48.27 -6.62 0.96
N GLY A 145 46.93 -6.61 0.93
CA GLY A 145 46.17 -6.14 -0.23
C GLY A 145 46.08 -7.09 -1.43
N GLU A 146 46.40 -8.38 -1.26
CA GLU A 146 46.23 -9.38 -2.32
C GLU A 146 44.98 -10.24 -2.02
N LYS A 147 44.02 -10.27 -2.95
CA LYS A 147 42.75 -11.00 -2.80
C LYS A 147 42.88 -12.40 -3.39
N THR A 148 42.88 -13.43 -2.54
CA THR A 148 42.79 -14.82 -2.97
C THR A 148 41.38 -15.36 -2.72
N ILE A 149 40.75 -15.91 -3.76
CA ILE A 149 39.42 -16.53 -3.67
C ILE A 149 39.60 -18.03 -3.50
N GLU A 150 39.37 -18.56 -2.30
CA GLU A 150 39.30 -20.01 -2.07
C GLU A 150 37.84 -20.49 -2.13
N THR A 151 37.56 -21.41 -3.05
CA THR A 151 36.23 -22.02 -3.21
C THR A 151 36.20 -23.39 -2.52
N LEU A 152 35.56 -23.47 -1.35
CA LEU A 152 35.43 -24.73 -0.61
C LEU A 152 34.16 -25.49 -1.04
N ILE A 153 34.30 -26.54 -1.85
CA ILE A 153 33.17 -27.40 -2.26
C ILE A 153 33.02 -28.56 -1.27
N ARG A 154 32.00 -28.50 -0.42
CA ARG A 154 31.70 -29.56 0.56
C ARG A 154 30.93 -30.71 -0.12
N LYS A 155 31.63 -31.78 -0.54
CA LYS A 155 30.96 -33.04 -0.91
C LYS A 155 30.57 -33.81 0.35
N LYS A 156 29.28 -34.05 0.53
CA LYS A 156 28.73 -34.92 1.57
C LYS A 156 28.90 -36.38 1.12
N HIS A 157 29.72 -37.16 1.81
CA HIS A 157 29.65 -38.62 1.76
C HIS A 157 29.13 -39.15 3.09
N PRO A 158 28.31 -40.22 3.09
CA PRO A 158 27.83 -40.86 4.30
C PRO A 158 28.96 -41.70 4.93
N SER A 159 28.97 -41.68 6.26
CA SER A 159 29.77 -42.49 7.18
C SER A 159 30.34 -43.81 6.64
N SER A 160 31.67 -43.88 6.48
CA SER A 160 32.55 -44.88 7.13
C SER A 160 34.00 -44.60 6.70
N GLY A 161 34.97 -44.94 7.56
CA GLY A 161 36.35 -44.47 7.52
C GLY A 161 37.13 -44.67 6.21
N GLY A 162 38.13 -43.80 6.03
CA GLY A 162 39.15 -43.90 4.99
C GLY A 162 40.04 -42.67 4.99
N CYS A 163 41.36 -42.87 5.09
CA CYS A 163 42.39 -41.84 4.94
C CYS A 163 42.32 -41.21 3.55
N TYR A 164 42.57 -39.90 3.40
CA TYR A 164 42.78 -39.31 2.08
C TYR A 164 43.91 -38.28 2.05
N GLU A 165 44.78 -38.48 1.07
CA GLU A 165 45.87 -37.63 0.61
C GLU A 165 45.36 -36.29 0.05
N ALA A 166 46.16 -35.24 0.24
CA ALA A 166 46.03 -33.99 -0.50
C ALA A 166 46.74 -34.10 -1.85
N LYS A 167 46.03 -33.77 -2.95
CA LYS A 167 46.65 -33.48 -4.25
C LYS A 167 46.46 -32.01 -4.60
N LEU A 168 47.59 -31.34 -4.80
CA LEU A 168 47.66 -30.05 -5.50
C LEU A 168 47.48 -30.27 -7.00
N ILE A 169 46.71 -29.40 -7.64
CA ILE A 169 46.64 -29.29 -9.11
C ILE A 169 47.07 -27.85 -9.47
N PRO A 170 47.88 -27.65 -10.54
CA PRO A 170 48.51 -26.36 -10.87
C PRO A 170 47.54 -25.27 -11.31
#